data_AF-A0A925G2W6-F1
#
_entry.id   AF-A0A925G2W6-F1
#
_cell.length_a   1.000
_cell.length_b   1.000
_cell.length_c   1.000
_cell.angle_alpha   90.00
_cell.angle_beta   90.00
_cell.angle_gamma   90.00
#
_symmetry.space_group_name_H-M   'P 1'
#
loop_
_entity.id
_entity.type
_entity.pdbx_description
1 polymer ?
#
loop_
_entity_poly.entity_id
_entity_poly.type
_entity_poly.pdbx_seq_one_letter_code
_entity_poly.pdbx_strand_id
1 'polypeptide(L)'
;MFNFSERTERRWKLAAMLFTIVAAGSYLFLFDPASGVGYPSCPFRALTGFDCPGCGSLRGLHQLLHGNLAAAFAFNPLMALSAPFVGYSFLSYALLALRGRSLPRVFLPARVIWLLLLLVVSFGIVRNTSLYPFKTQRATSISNKQAKREIGEQGNRKQARNSGPSFLPVSLFPSSPIRPAI
;
A
#
# COMPACT_ATOMS: atom_id res chain seq x y z
N MET A 1 39.47 27.46 -5.75
CA MET A 1 39.89 26.20 -6.40
C MET A 1 39.09 25.05 -5.78
N PHE A 2 38.10 24.49 -6.48
CA PHE A 2 37.38 23.31 -5.97
C PHE A 2 38.27 22.08 -6.20
N ASN A 3 38.66 21.40 -5.12
CA ASN A 3 39.46 20.18 -5.17
C ASN A 3 38.80 19.14 -6.08
N PHE A 4 39.61 18.49 -6.92
CA PHE A 4 39.15 17.43 -7.83
C PHE A 4 38.52 16.25 -7.07
N SER A 5 39.00 15.96 -5.85
CA SER A 5 38.44 14.93 -4.96
C SER A 5 36.98 15.16 -4.59
N GLU A 6 36.60 16.40 -4.24
CA GLU A 6 35.22 16.75 -3.86
C GLU A 6 34.22 16.51 -4.98
N ARG A 7 34.61 16.80 -6.23
CA ARG A 7 33.73 16.66 -7.39
C ARG A 7 33.46 15.17 -7.69
N THR A 8 34.48 14.34 -7.52
CA THR A 8 34.41 12.89 -7.70
C THR A 8 33.57 12.25 -6.60
N GLU A 9 33.78 12.63 -5.34
CA GLU A 9 32.99 12.13 -4.20
C GLU A 9 31.49 12.45 -4.33
N ARG A 10 31.14 13.67 -4.76
CA ARG A 10 29.75 14.07 -5.01
C ARG A 10 29.08 13.23 -6.09
N ARG A 11 29.81 12.89 -7.16
CA ARG A 11 29.32 12.03 -8.24
C ARG A 11 29.10 10.59 -7.79
N TRP A 12 30.01 10.03 -6.98
CA TRP A 12 29.82 8.72 -6.37
C TRP A 12 28.61 8.69 -5.43
N LYS A 13 28.44 9.72 -4.59
CA LYS A 13 27.25 9.86 -3.73
C LYS A 13 25.96 9.94 -4.55
N LEU A 14 25.94 10.70 -5.65
CA LEU A 14 24.80 10.72 -6.57
C LEU A 14 24.52 9.35 -7.17
N ALA A 15 25.56 8.66 -7.67
CA ALA A 15 25.41 7.36 -8.30
C ALA A 15 24.88 6.31 -7.31
N ALA A 16 25.40 6.29 -6.09
CA ALA A 16 24.91 5.44 -5.01
C ALA A 16 23.45 5.77 -4.68
N MET A 17 23.10 7.06 -4.55
CA MET A 17 21.72 7.48 -4.26
C MET A 17 20.75 7.06 -5.38
N LEU A 18 21.12 7.28 -6.65
CA LEU A 18 20.35 6.84 -7.81
C LEU A 18 20.15 5.33 -7.83
N PHE A 19 21.24 4.58 -7.63
CA PHE A 19 21.19 3.12 -7.58
C PHE A 19 20.22 2.64 -6.50
N THR A 20 20.29 3.24 -5.31
CA THR A 20 19.41 2.90 -4.19
C THR A 20 17.94 3.24 -4.50
N ILE A 21 17.66 4.41 -5.07
CA ILE A 21 16.31 4.84 -5.46
C ILE A 21 15.73 3.91 -6.53
N VAL A 22 16.52 3.58 -7.56
CA VAL A 22 16.08 2.70 -8.64
C VAL A 22 15.85 1.28 -8.13
N ALA A 23 16.73 0.73 -7.30
CA ALA A 23 16.58 -0.61 -6.73
C ALA A 23 15.36 -0.70 -5.79
N ALA A 24 15.16 0.29 -4.91
CA ALA A 24 14.00 0.33 -4.02
C ALA A 24 12.71 0.57 -4.81
N GLY A 25 12.76 1.45 -5.81
CA GLY A 25 11.63 1.75 -6.69
C GLY A 25 11.22 0.58 -7.56
N SER A 26 12.19 -0.16 -8.13
CA SER A 26 11.91 -1.35 -8.94
C SER A 26 11.35 -2.48 -8.10
N TYR A 27 11.90 -2.71 -6.89
CA TYR A 27 11.32 -3.64 -5.94
C TYR A 27 9.87 -3.27 -5.62
N LEU A 28 9.62 -2.00 -5.29
CA LEU A 28 8.27 -1.54 -4.99
C LEU A 28 7.34 -1.58 -6.21
N PHE A 29 7.84 -1.41 -7.43
CA PHE A 29 7.05 -1.52 -8.65
C PHE A 29 6.62 -2.96 -8.94
N LEU A 30 7.51 -3.92 -8.68
CA LEU A 30 7.29 -5.34 -8.96
C LEU A 30 6.50 -6.05 -7.84
N PHE A 31 6.69 -5.64 -6.59
CA PHE A 31 6.07 -6.25 -5.42
C PHE A 31 4.96 -5.37 -4.85
N ASP A 32 3.72 -5.74 -5.16
CA ASP A 32 2.53 -5.01 -4.72
C ASP A 32 2.37 -5.06 -3.19
N PRO A 33 2.50 -3.91 -2.48
CA PRO A 33 2.29 -3.82 -1.04
C PRO A 33 0.82 -4.01 -0.62
N ALA A 34 -0.13 -4.00 -1.55
CA ALA A 34 -1.54 -4.28 -1.28
C ALA A 34 -1.84 -5.79 -1.22
N SER A 35 -1.02 -6.63 -1.86
CA SER A 35 -1.17 -8.09 -1.85
C SER A 35 -0.91 -8.72 -0.47
N GLY A 36 -0.22 -8.01 0.42
CA GLY A 36 0.14 -8.45 1.76
C GLY A 36 1.27 -9.50 1.81
N VAL A 37 1.81 -9.89 0.66
CA VAL A 37 2.93 -10.82 0.55
C VAL A 37 4.22 -10.00 0.49
N GLY A 38 5.15 -10.23 1.43
CA GLY A 38 6.46 -9.55 1.44
C GLY A 38 6.55 -8.24 2.23
N TYR A 39 5.44 -7.70 2.75
CA TYR A 39 5.46 -6.47 3.56
C TYR A 39 4.88 -6.68 4.97
N PRO A 40 5.65 -6.39 6.04
CA PRO A 40 5.16 -6.54 7.40
C PRO A 40 4.04 -5.55 7.72
N SER A 41 3.14 -5.97 8.61
CA SER A 41 2.13 -5.07 9.17
C SER A 41 2.79 -3.93 9.95
N CYS A 42 2.20 -2.73 9.91
CA CYS A 42 2.75 -1.57 10.62
C CYS A 42 2.79 -1.83 12.14
N PRO A 43 3.98 -1.85 12.78
CA PRO A 43 4.10 -2.18 14.20
C PRO A 43 3.43 -1.13 15.08
N PHE A 44 3.48 0.14 14.68
CA PHE A 44 2.82 1.23 15.41
C PHE A 44 1.31 1.00 15.53
N ARG A 45 0.66 0.57 14.45
CA ARG A 45 -0.76 0.25 14.47
C ARG A 45 -1.05 -1.04 15.23
N ALA A 46 -0.16 -2.02 15.17
CA ALA A 46 -0.31 -3.24 15.97
C ALA A 46 -0.24 -2.96 17.48
N LEU A 47 0.59 -1.99 17.89
CA LEU A 47 0.78 -1.61 19.30
C LEU A 47 -0.27 -0.63 19.81
N THR A 48 -0.62 0.39 19.02
CA THR A 48 -1.46 1.51 19.48
C THR A 48 -2.91 1.45 18.98
N GLY A 49 -3.19 0.63 17.96
CA GLY A 49 -4.47 0.63 17.26
C GLY A 49 -4.71 1.84 16.35
N PHE A 50 -3.83 2.86 16.38
CA PHE A 50 -3.96 4.09 15.63
C PHE A 50 -3.17 4.08 14.31
N ASP A 51 -3.70 4.75 13.29
CA ASP A 51 -3.00 4.98 12.03
C ASP A 51 -2.09 6.22 12.16
N CYS A 52 -0.79 6.06 11.91
CA CYS A 52 0.20 7.15 11.96
C CYS A 52 0.14 8.00 10.67
N PRO A 53 0.73 9.23 10.64
CA PRO A 53 0.71 10.08 9.44
C PRO A 53 1.41 9.45 8.22
N GLY A 54 2.29 8.47 8.43
CA GLY A 54 2.94 7.68 7.38
C GLY A 54 2.18 6.42 6.95
N CYS A 55 1.06 6.06 7.60
CA CYS A 55 0.31 4.87 7.22
C CYS A 55 -0.24 5.00 5.79
N GLY A 56 -0.02 3.97 4.97
CA GLY A 56 -0.44 3.95 3.57
C GLY A 56 0.54 4.59 2.59
N SER A 57 1.64 5.18 3.06
CA SER A 57 2.70 5.73 2.19
C SER A 57 3.16 4.70 1.17
N LEU A 58 3.60 3.52 1.58
CA LEU A 58 4.16 2.52 0.65
C LEU A 58 3.20 2.14 -0.49
N ARG A 59 1.89 2.06 -0.20
CA ARG A 59 0.84 1.80 -1.22
C ARG A 59 0.62 3.02 -2.12
N GLY A 60 0.63 4.22 -1.54
CA GLY A 60 0.57 5.46 -2.29
C GLY A 60 1.75 5.62 -3.25
N LEU A 61 2.97 5.27 -2.81
CA LEU A 61 4.16 5.30 -3.66
C LEU A 61 4.06 4.29 -4.79
N HIS A 62 3.62 3.06 -4.52
CA HIS A 62 3.37 2.07 -5.57
C HIS A 62 2.40 2.62 -6.63
N GLN A 63 1.28 3.22 -6.23
CA GLN A 63 0.34 3.83 -7.19
C GLN A 63 0.94 5.02 -7.93
N LEU A 64 1.77 5.82 -7.26
CA LEU A 64 2.48 6.94 -7.88
C LEU A 64 3.46 6.45 -8.95
N LEU A 65 4.19 5.36 -8.70
CA LEU A 65 5.07 4.72 -9.69
C LEU A 65 4.31 4.18 -10.90
N HIS A 66 3.05 3.76 -10.70
CA HIS A 66 2.15 3.34 -11.79
C HIS A 66 1.42 4.51 -12.46
N GLY A 67 1.70 5.76 -12.08
CA GLY A 67 1.08 6.96 -12.64
C GLY A 67 -0.32 7.28 -12.12
N ASN A 68 -0.83 6.55 -11.12
CA ASN A 68 -2.15 6.79 -10.55
C ASN A 68 -2.10 7.80 -9.40
N LEU A 69 -2.09 9.09 -9.77
CA LEU A 69 -2.04 10.22 -8.82
C LEU A 69 -3.25 10.25 -7.89
N ALA A 70 -4.46 9.97 -8.42
CA ALA A 70 -5.69 10.00 -7.65
C ALA A 70 -5.68 8.92 -6.56
N ALA A 71 -5.26 7.69 -6.90
CA ALA A 71 -5.11 6.63 -5.92
C ALA A 71 -3.98 6.95 -4.92
N ALA A 72 -2.84 7.47 -5.38
CA ALA A 72 -1.73 7.86 -4.49
C ALA A 72 -2.17 8.89 -3.44
N PHE A 73 -2.94 9.90 -3.85
CA PHE A 73 -3.52 10.91 -2.95
C PHE A 73 -4.54 10.31 -1.98
N ALA A 74 -5.37 9.36 -2.45
CA ALA A 74 -6.31 8.65 -1.60
C ALA A 74 -5.61 7.77 -0.53
N PHE A 75 -4.44 7.21 -0.84
CA PHE A 75 -3.66 6.40 0.10
C PHE A 75 -2.92 7.24 1.15
N ASN A 76 -2.19 8.27 0.72
CA ASN A 76 -1.53 9.21 1.62
C ASN A 76 -1.34 10.58 0.96
N PRO A 77 -2.25 11.55 1.21
CA PRO A 77 -2.15 12.87 0.60
C PRO A 77 -0.92 13.64 1.10
N LEU A 78 -0.50 13.42 2.35
CA LEU A 78 0.71 14.04 2.90
C LEU A 78 1.94 13.58 2.11
N MET A 79 1.99 12.29 1.76
CA MET A 79 3.08 11.79 0.93
C MET A 79 3.02 12.31 -0.51
N ALA A 80 1.83 12.32 -1.12
CA ALA A 80 1.63 12.86 -2.47
C ALA A 80 2.07 14.34 -2.56
N LEU A 81 1.74 15.14 -1.54
CA LEU A 81 2.17 16.55 -1.45
C LEU A 81 3.67 16.68 -1.21
N SER A 82 4.30 15.77 -0.48
CA SER A 82 5.75 15.79 -0.23
C SER A 82 6.60 15.36 -1.44
N ALA A 83 6.04 14.55 -2.35
CA ALA A 83 6.74 14.02 -3.53
C ALA A 83 7.44 15.09 -4.39
N PRO A 84 6.80 16.22 -4.79
CA PRO A 84 7.47 17.27 -5.56
C PRO A 84 8.62 17.93 -4.80
N PHE A 85 8.54 18.09 -3.48
CA PHE A 85 9.62 18.67 -2.68
C PHE A 85 10.84 17.75 -2.62
N VAL A 86 10.61 16.44 -2.46
CA VAL A 86 11.68 15.44 -2.50
C VAL A 86 12.31 15.41 -3.90
N GLY A 87 11.51 15.41 -4.96
CA GLY A 87 12.00 15.47 -6.34
C GLY A 87 12.82 16.72 -6.64
N TYR A 88 12.36 17.90 -6.18
CA TYR A 88 13.09 19.15 -6.31
C TYR A 88 14.43 19.13 -5.55
N SER A 89 14.44 18.58 -4.34
CA SER A 89 15.65 18.46 -3.52
C SER A 89 16.68 17.54 -4.18
N PHE A 90 16.21 16.41 -4.72
CA PHE A 90 17.04 15.47 -5.47
C PHE A 90 17.62 16.12 -6.74
N LEU A 91 16.78 16.79 -7.52
CA LEU A 91 17.21 17.50 -8.73
C LEU A 91 18.22 18.60 -8.40
N SER A 92 18.00 19.33 -7.31
CA SER A 92 18.91 20.37 -6.84
C SER A 92 20.28 19.81 -6.47
N TYR A 93 20.30 18.67 -5.78
CA TYR A 93 21.54 17.98 -5.45
C TYR A 93 22.23 17.40 -6.70
N ALA A 94 21.46 16.83 -7.64
CA ALA A 94 21.97 16.34 -8.93
C ALA A 94 22.63 17.45 -9.75
N LEU A 95 21.98 18.62 -9.85
CA LEU A 95 22.54 19.79 -10.55
C LEU A 95 23.80 20.31 -9.87
N LEU A 96 23.85 20.33 -8.53
CA LEU A 96 25.04 20.69 -7.78
C LEU A 96 26.21 19.73 -8.05
N ALA A 97 25.94 18.42 -8.04
CA ALA A 97 26.99 17.43 -8.19
C ALA A 97 27.41 17.18 -9.66
N LEU A 98 26.56 17.48 -10.64
CA LEU A 98 26.90 17.38 -12.08
C LEU A 98 27.42 18.69 -12.68
N ARG A 99 26.75 19.81 -12.43
CA ARG A 99 27.08 21.13 -13.03
C ARG A 99 27.89 22.04 -12.10
N GLY A 100 28.08 21.66 -10.84
CA GLY A 100 28.77 22.51 -9.85
C GLY A 100 27.99 23.77 -9.47
N ARG A 101 26.76 23.95 -9.98
CA ARG A 101 25.88 25.06 -9.63
C ARG A 101 25.00 24.64 -8.45
N SER A 102 25.18 25.29 -7.31
CA SER A 102 24.23 25.14 -6.21
C SER A 102 22.96 25.88 -6.58
N LEU A 103 21.83 25.19 -6.52
CA LEU A 103 20.56 25.88 -6.33
C LEU A 103 20.54 26.45 -4.90
N PRO A 104 19.89 27.61 -4.70
CA PRO A 104 19.86 28.26 -3.40
C PRO A 104 19.33 27.25 -2.37
N ARG A 105 20.09 27.05 -1.29
CA ARG A 105 19.60 26.23 -0.17
C ARG A 105 18.34 26.91 0.34
N VAL A 106 17.22 26.21 0.26
CA VAL A 106 15.99 26.66 0.91
C VAL A 106 16.25 26.56 2.41
N PHE A 107 16.64 27.66 3.02
CA PHE A 107 16.65 27.75 4.47
C PHE A 107 15.21 27.64 4.93
N LEU A 108 14.85 26.52 5.55
CA LEU A 108 13.56 26.41 6.23
C LEU A 108 13.70 27.15 7.57
N PRO A 109 13.07 28.32 7.74
CA PRO A 109 13.08 28.97 9.04
C PRO A 109 12.34 28.08 10.04
N ALA A 110 12.71 28.17 11.32
CA ALA A 110 12.10 27.36 12.38
C ALA A 110 10.56 27.41 12.37
N ARG A 111 9.98 28.55 12.01
CA ARG A 111 8.52 28.72 11.83
C ARG A 111 7.92 27.75 10.82
N VAL A 112 8.57 27.54 9.67
CA VAL A 112 8.09 26.61 8.63
C VAL A 112 8.19 25.16 9.13
N ILE A 113 9.23 24.83 9.88
CA ILE A 113 9.37 23.49 10.50
C ILE A 113 8.24 23.26 11.49
N TRP A 114 7.93 24.23 12.35
CA TRP A 114 6.80 24.15 13.28
C TRP A 114 5.45 24.05 12.56
N LEU A 115 5.24 24.80 11.47
CA LEU A 115 4.02 24.68 10.65
C LEU A 115 3.88 23.30 10.00
N LEU A 116 4.97 22.75 9.44
CA LEU A 116 4.97 21.39 8.89
C LEU A 116 4.68 20.35 9.97
N LEU A 117 5.27 20.50 11.15
CA LEU A 117 5.02 19.60 12.27
C LEU A 117 3.56 19.67 12.72
N LEU A 118 3.02 20.88 12.86
CA LEU A 118 1.62 21.10 13.20
C LEU A 118 0.69 20.51 12.13
N LEU A 119 1.02 20.65 10.85
CA LEU A 119 0.30 20.05 9.73
C LEU A 119 0.31 18.51 9.82
N VAL A 120 1.47 17.90 10.07
CA VAL A 120 1.63 16.44 10.20
C VAL A 120 0.82 15.90 11.38
N VAL A 121 0.89 16.58 12.54
CA VAL A 121 0.14 16.21 13.74
C VAL A 121 -1.36 16.37 13.52
N SER A 122 -1.79 17.50 12.96
CA SER A 122 -3.19 17.77 12.63
C SER A 122 -3.72 16.72 11.64
N PHE A 123 -2.95 16.38 10.60
CA PHE A 123 -3.29 15.31 9.67
C PHE A 123 -3.46 13.96 10.37
N GLY A 124 -2.56 13.61 11.29
CA GLY A 124 -2.67 12.41 12.12
C GLY A 124 -3.96 12.38 12.96
N ILE A 125 -4.32 13.51 13.57
CA ILE A 125 -5.54 13.66 14.38
C ILE A 125 -6.80 13.54 13.51
N VAL A 126 -6.86 14.28 12.39
CA VAL A 126 -8.02 14.25 11.49
C VAL A 126 -8.20 12.82 10.94
N ARG A 127 -7.10 12.13 10.57
CA ARG A 127 -7.15 10.73 10.09
C ARG A 127 -7.66 9.73 11.11
N ASN A 128 -7.44 10.01 12.39
CA ASN A 128 -7.89 9.17 13.48
C ASN A 128 -9.33 9.46 13.92
N THR A 129 -9.81 10.68 13.69
CA THR A 129 -11.20 11.06 13.94
C THR A 129 -12.08 10.62 12.75
N SER A 130 -13.32 10.24 13.03
CA SER A 130 -14.28 9.61 12.12
C SER A 130 -14.66 10.42 10.86
N LEU A 131 -14.04 11.58 10.62
CA LEU A 131 -14.26 12.50 9.51
C LEU A 131 -13.42 12.20 8.26
N TYR A 132 -12.50 11.24 8.27
CA TYR A 132 -11.88 10.76 7.02
C TYR A 132 -12.83 9.80 6.28
N PRO A 133 -13.33 10.15 5.07
CA PRO A 133 -14.26 9.30 4.33
C PRO A 133 -13.59 8.08 3.67
N PHE A 134 -12.33 7.77 3.97
CA PHE A 134 -11.58 6.67 3.34
C PHE A 134 -11.32 5.48 4.28
N LYS A 135 -12.23 5.17 5.21
CA LYS A 135 -12.25 3.86 5.90
C LYS A 135 -12.60 2.68 4.96
N THR A 136 -12.79 2.92 3.66
CA THR A 136 -13.33 1.93 2.72
C THR A 136 -12.36 0.82 2.31
N GLN A 137 -11.04 1.00 2.35
CA GLN A 137 -10.13 -0.08 1.89
C GLN A 137 -10.06 -1.30 2.82
N ARG A 138 -10.43 -1.15 4.10
CA ARG A 138 -10.55 -2.28 5.05
C ARG A 138 -11.82 -3.09 4.74
N ALA A 139 -12.92 -2.43 4.39
CA ALA A 139 -14.18 -3.08 4.03
C ALA A 139 -14.06 -3.87 2.72
N THR A 140 -13.41 -3.30 1.69
CA THR A 140 -13.26 -3.99 0.40
C THR A 140 -12.30 -5.18 0.47
N SER A 141 -11.21 -5.11 1.25
CA SER A 141 -10.26 -6.23 1.35
C SER A 141 -10.76 -7.39 2.21
N ILE A 142 -11.57 -7.12 3.25
CA ILE A 142 -12.26 -8.17 4.03
C ILE A 142 -13.34 -8.83 3.17
N SER A 143 -14.19 -8.03 2.49
CA SER A 143 -15.23 -8.53 1.59
C SER A 143 -14.66 -9.36 0.44
N ASN A 144 -13.56 -8.91 -0.20
CA ASN A 144 -12.96 -9.64 -1.31
C ASN A 144 -12.23 -10.92 -0.84
N LYS A 145 -11.64 -10.93 0.37
CA LYS A 145 -11.09 -12.15 0.98
C LYS A 145 -12.19 -13.15 1.36
N GLN A 146 -13.32 -12.68 1.88
CA GLN A 146 -14.47 -13.54 2.21
C GLN A 146 -15.09 -14.12 0.94
N ALA A 147 -15.35 -13.30 -0.09
CA ALA A 147 -15.87 -13.75 -1.38
C ALA A 147 -14.97 -14.81 -2.04
N LYS A 148 -13.64 -14.65 -1.97
CA LYS A 148 -12.70 -15.63 -2.53
C LYS A 148 -12.68 -16.95 -1.73
N ARG A 149 -12.90 -16.92 -0.42
CA ARG A 149 -13.06 -18.13 0.42
C ARG A 149 -14.37 -18.86 0.10
N GLU A 150 -15.47 -18.12 -0.04
CA GLU A 150 -16.77 -18.69 -0.39
C GLU A 150 -16.76 -19.35 -1.77
N ILE A 151 -16.15 -18.71 -2.78
CA ILE A 151 -16.00 -19.31 -4.12
C ILE A 151 -15.12 -20.58 -4.06
N GLY A 152 -14.03 -20.56 -3.29
CA GLY A 152 -13.17 -21.72 -3.08
C GLY A 152 -13.88 -22.89 -2.38
N GLU A 153 -14.69 -22.61 -1.34
CA GLU A 153 -15.48 -23.63 -0.65
C GLU A 153 -16.62 -24.20 -1.51
N GLN A 154 -17.30 -23.35 -2.30
CA GLN A 154 -18.33 -23.83 -3.22
C GLN A 154 -17.77 -24.71 -4.34
N GLY A 155 -16.59 -24.37 -4.87
CA GLY A 155 -15.88 -25.20 -5.84
C GLY A 155 -15.55 -26.58 -5.25
N ASN A 156 -15.01 -26.61 -4.03
CA ASN A 156 -14.66 -27.85 -3.34
C ASN A 156 -15.90 -28.70 -3.00
N ARG A 157 -17.01 -28.10 -2.57
CA ARG A 157 -18.28 -28.81 -2.32
C ARG A 157 -18.89 -29.42 -3.60
N LYS A 158 -18.80 -28.72 -4.73
CA LYS A 158 -19.29 -29.25 -6.02
C LYS A 158 -18.41 -30.41 -6.52
N GLN A 159 -17.09 -30.32 -6.33
CA GLN A 159 -16.17 -31.42 -6.61
C GLN A 159 -16.51 -32.66 -5.77
N ALA A 160 -16.70 -32.49 -4.45
CA ALA A 160 -17.04 -33.58 -3.53
C ALA A 160 -18.38 -34.25 -3.83
N ARG A 161 -19.37 -33.51 -4.38
CA ARG A 161 -20.67 -34.06 -4.81
C ARG A 161 -20.56 -34.88 -6.09
N ASN A 162 -19.70 -34.48 -7.03
CA ASN A 162 -19.51 -35.20 -8.29
C ASN A 162 -18.53 -36.39 -8.18
N SER A 163 -17.77 -36.50 -7.08
CA SER A 163 -16.92 -37.65 -6.77
C SER A 163 -17.61 -38.73 -5.91
N GLY A 164 -18.92 -38.59 -5.65
CA GLY A 164 -19.71 -39.66 -5.02
C GLY A 164 -19.85 -40.85 -5.97
N PRO A 165 -19.74 -42.10 -5.49
CA PRO A 165 -19.71 -43.26 -6.35
C PRO A 165 -21.01 -43.37 -7.16
N SER A 166 -20.84 -43.30 -8.48
CA SER A 166 -21.87 -43.59 -9.47
C SER A 166 -22.28 -45.06 -9.38
N PHE A 167 -23.19 -45.40 -8.48
CA PHE A 167 -23.93 -46.66 -8.54
C PHE A 167 -25.44 -46.39 -8.58
N LEU A 168 -25.99 -46.90 -9.67
CA LEU A 168 -27.34 -46.82 -10.21
C LEU A 168 -28.36 -47.66 -9.38
N PRO A 169 -29.66 -47.59 -9.74
CA PRO A 169 -30.81 -47.72 -8.86
C PRO A 169 -31.34 -49.15 -8.78
N VAL A 170 -31.98 -49.52 -7.68
CA VAL A 170 -32.85 -50.72 -7.66
C VAL A 170 -34.06 -50.46 -6.75
N SER A 171 -35.21 -50.43 -7.43
CA SER A 171 -36.57 -50.72 -6.98
C SER A 171 -36.72 -51.61 -5.74
N LEU A 172 -37.71 -51.33 -4.89
CA LEU A 172 -38.74 -52.29 -4.41
C LEU A 172 -39.44 -51.73 -3.16
N PHE A 173 -40.64 -51.17 -3.32
CA PHE A 173 -41.62 -51.14 -2.23
C PHE A 173 -42.98 -51.54 -2.81
N PRO A 174 -43.49 -52.74 -2.48
CA PRO A 174 -44.86 -53.09 -2.79
C PRO A 174 -45.81 -52.50 -1.74
N SER A 175 -46.96 -52.10 -2.27
CA SER A 175 -48.26 -51.81 -1.65
C SER A 175 -48.59 -52.50 -0.32
N SER A 176 -49.17 -51.75 0.63
CA SER A 176 -50.40 -52.12 1.35
C SER A 176 -51.06 -50.90 2.02
N PRO A 177 -52.40 -50.78 2.04
CA PRO A 177 -53.14 -49.69 2.68
C PRO A 177 -53.70 -50.05 4.07
N ILE A 178 -54.46 -49.13 4.69
CA ILE A 178 -55.36 -49.27 5.88
C ILE A 178 -54.66 -48.86 7.20
N ARG A 179 -55.06 -47.82 7.97
CA ARG A 179 -56.40 -47.40 8.47
C ARG A 179 -56.47 -45.88 8.74
N PRO A 180 -57.64 -45.23 8.63
CA PRO A 180 -57.89 -43.97 9.32
C PRO A 180 -58.35 -44.19 10.77
N ALA A 181 -58.09 -43.15 11.56
CA ALA A 181 -58.53 -42.97 12.94
C ALA A 181 -60.06 -43.12 13.11
N ILE A 182 -60.45 -43.71 14.25
CA ILE A 182 -61.35 -43.20 15.30
C ILE A 182 -61.31 -44.23 16.43
#